data_AF-A0A4Q0HV61-F1
#
_entry.id   AF-A0A4Q0HV61-F1
#
_cell.length_a   1.000
_cell.length_b   1.000
_cell.length_c   1.000
_cell.angle_alpha   90.00
_cell.angle_beta   90.00
_cell.angle_gamma   90.00
#
_symmetry.space_group_name_H-M   'P 1'
#
loop_
_entity.id
_entity.type
_entity.pdbx_description
1 polymer ?
#
loop_
_entity_poly.entity_id
_entity_poly.type
_entity_poly.pdbx_seq_one_letter_code
_entity_poly.pdbx_strand_id
1 'polypeptide(L)'
;MTKKPSPEKVDTANPEWSAEDFAKAKPASEVLVGLFGKAQAKEMLKPKRGRPKSVATKEHVNVRFDADVLERFRASGPGWQTRMNAALADWLKTHTPDELKA
;
A
#
# COMPACT_ATOMS: atom_id res chain seq x y z
N MET A 1 2.94 -21.12 5.29
CA MET A 1 4.16 -21.00 4.47
C MET A 1 3.78 -20.54 3.08
N THR A 2 4.01 -19.27 2.77
CA THR A 2 3.71 -18.70 1.45
C THR A 2 4.88 -19.01 0.54
N LYS A 3 4.73 -19.95 -0.40
CA LYS A 3 5.77 -20.16 -1.43
C LYS A 3 5.86 -18.88 -2.25
N LYS A 4 6.94 -18.11 -2.08
CA LYS A 4 7.29 -17.04 -3.02
C LYS A 4 7.48 -17.68 -4.40
N PRO A 5 6.74 -17.26 -5.44
CA PRO A 5 6.98 -17.78 -6.79
C PRO A 5 8.41 -17.43 -7.20
N SER A 6 9.12 -18.42 -7.74
CA SER A 6 10.51 -18.27 -8.19
C SER A 6 10.55 -17.36 -9.43
N PRO A 7 11.27 -16.23 -9.41
CA PRO A 7 11.27 -15.26 -10.50
C PRO A 7 11.99 -15.75 -11.77
N GLU A 8 12.84 -16.76 -11.66
CA GLU A 8 13.66 -17.30 -12.77
C GLU A 8 13.03 -18.50 -13.47
N LYS A 9 11.88 -19.00 -13.01
CA LYS A 9 11.15 -20.03 -13.74
C LYS A 9 10.39 -19.35 -14.86
N VAL A 10 10.98 -19.33 -16.06
CA VAL A 10 10.28 -19.00 -17.30
C VAL A 10 9.05 -19.90 -17.39
N ASP A 11 7.87 -19.31 -17.23
CA ASP A 11 6.62 -20.01 -17.42
C ASP A 11 6.48 -20.32 -18.92
N THR A 12 6.79 -21.56 -19.30
CA THR A 12 6.72 -21.99 -20.70
C THR A 12 5.30 -21.95 -21.25
N ALA A 13 4.28 -21.86 -20.38
CA ALA A 13 2.88 -21.70 -20.76
C ALA A 13 2.45 -20.23 -20.92
N ASN A 14 3.32 -19.27 -20.58
CA ASN A 14 3.06 -17.84 -20.74
C ASN A 14 4.27 -17.16 -21.42
N PRO A 15 4.48 -17.41 -22.72
CA PRO A 15 5.56 -16.79 -23.48
C PRO A 15 5.42 -15.26 -23.49
N GLU A 16 6.54 -14.56 -23.66
CA GLU A 16 6.53 -13.11 -23.83
C GLU A 16 5.72 -12.73 -25.07
N TRP A 17 4.91 -11.68 -24.95
CA TRP A 17 4.13 -11.18 -26.08
C TRP A 17 5.05 -10.62 -27.16
N SER A 18 4.92 -11.13 -28.38
CA SER A 18 5.60 -10.59 -29.55
C SER A 18 4.91 -9.31 -30.05
N ALA A 19 5.58 -8.58 -30.95
CA ALA A 19 4.97 -7.43 -31.62
C ALA A 19 3.67 -7.78 -32.38
N GLU A 20 3.57 -9.01 -32.90
CA GLU A 20 2.37 -9.50 -33.57
C GLU A 20 1.21 -9.74 -32.59
N ASP A 21 1.50 -10.15 -31.35
CA ASP A 21 0.49 -10.34 -30.32
C ASP A 21 -0.09 -9.00 -29.86
N PHE A 22 0.77 -7.98 -29.71
CA PHE A 22 0.32 -6.61 -29.45
C PHE A 22 -0.53 -6.05 -30.60
N ALA A 23 -0.19 -6.35 -31.85
CA ALA A 23 -0.98 -5.93 -33.01
C ALA A 23 -2.38 -6.57 -33.05
N LYS A 24 -2.52 -7.79 -32.51
CA LYS A 24 -3.81 -8.52 -32.42
C LYS A 24 -4.60 -8.16 -31.15
N ALA A 25 -4.00 -7.47 -30.19
CA ALA A 25 -4.64 -7.12 -28.93
C ALA A 25 -5.82 -6.17 -29.14
N LYS A 26 -6.93 -6.43 -28.43
CA LYS A 26 -8.15 -5.63 -28.49
C LYS A 26 -8.42 -4.96 -27.14
N PRO A 27 -9.07 -3.77 -27.14
CA PRO A 27 -9.48 -3.13 -25.90
C PRO A 27 -10.36 -4.04 -25.05
N ALA A 28 -10.15 -4.02 -23.73
CA ALA A 28 -10.96 -4.79 -22.78
C ALA A 28 -12.45 -4.44 -22.88
N SER A 29 -12.81 -3.21 -23.27
CA SER A 29 -14.18 -2.79 -23.51
C SER A 29 -14.87 -3.55 -24.65
N GLU A 30 -14.13 -4.00 -25.64
CA GLU A 30 -14.66 -4.78 -26.77
C GLU A 30 -14.71 -6.27 -26.42
N VAL A 31 -13.65 -6.78 -25.81
CA VAL A 31 -13.52 -8.20 -25.46
C VAL A 31 -14.49 -8.60 -24.34
N LEU A 32 -14.54 -7.82 -23.24
CA LEU A 32 -15.34 -8.17 -22.07
C LEU A 32 -16.84 -8.13 -22.36
N VAL A 33 -17.29 -7.25 -23.27
CA VAL A 33 -18.71 -7.18 -23.67
C VAL A 33 -19.13 -8.45 -24.40
N GLY A 34 -18.27 -8.99 -25.26
CA GLY A 34 -18.54 -10.25 -25.97
C GLY A 34 -18.52 -11.48 -25.05
N LEU A 35 -17.64 -11.50 -24.05
CA LEU A 35 -17.47 -12.64 -23.15
C LEU A 35 -18.50 -12.70 -22.01
N PHE A 36 -18.84 -11.54 -21.42
CA PHE A 36 -19.61 -11.47 -20.17
C PHE A 36 -20.91 -10.66 -20.31
N GLY A 37 -21.19 -10.13 -21.50
CA GLY A 37 -22.35 -9.28 -21.75
C GLY A 37 -22.17 -7.83 -21.25
N LYS A 38 -23.00 -6.93 -21.78
CA LYS A 38 -22.86 -5.47 -21.58
C LYS A 38 -22.90 -5.04 -20.11
N ALA A 39 -23.79 -5.63 -19.31
CA ALA A 39 -23.98 -5.22 -17.92
C ALA A 39 -22.77 -5.58 -17.03
N GLN A 40 -22.24 -6.80 -17.17
CA GLN A 40 -21.14 -7.28 -16.36
C GLN A 40 -19.80 -6.67 -16.79
N ALA A 41 -19.58 -6.51 -18.10
CA ALA A 41 -18.42 -5.79 -18.63
C ALA A 41 -18.37 -4.34 -18.12
N LYS A 42 -19.51 -3.65 -18.08
CA LYS A 42 -19.59 -2.28 -17.54
C LYS A 42 -19.17 -2.22 -16.07
N GLU A 43 -19.52 -3.20 -15.26
CA GLU A 43 -19.11 -3.25 -13.85
C GLU A 43 -17.62 -3.49 -13.69
N MET A 44 -17.04 -4.40 -14.49
CA MET A 44 -15.61 -4.72 -14.45
C MET A 44 -14.74 -3.55 -14.93
N LEU A 45 -15.23 -2.76 -15.89
CA LEU A 45 -14.53 -1.60 -16.45
C LEU A 45 -14.69 -0.34 -15.60
N LYS A 46 -15.50 -0.36 -14.53
CA LYS A 46 -15.59 0.77 -13.61
C LYS A 46 -14.23 0.99 -12.96
N PRO A 47 -13.65 2.20 -13.07
CA PRO A 47 -12.42 2.53 -12.36
C PRO A 47 -12.68 2.37 -10.86
N LYS A 48 -12.09 1.33 -10.25
CA LYS A 48 -11.98 1.26 -8.78
C LYS A 48 -11.04 2.37 -8.37
N ARG A 49 -11.60 3.56 -8.09
CA ARG A 49 -10.85 4.70 -7.57
C ARG A 49 -10.09 4.19 -6.35
N GLY A 50 -8.76 4.24 -6.44
CA GLY A 50 -7.88 3.82 -5.35
C GLY A 50 -8.16 4.63 -4.08
N ARG A 51 -7.46 4.28 -2.99
CA ARG A 51 -7.56 5.04 -1.73
C ARG A 51 -7.39 6.54 -2.04
N PRO A 52 -8.33 7.41 -1.62
CA PRO A 52 -8.19 8.85 -1.84
C PRO A 52 -6.86 9.35 -1.27
N LYS A 53 -6.21 10.25 -2.01
CA LYS A 53 -4.93 10.84 -1.61
C LYS A 53 -5.14 11.60 -0.30
N SER A 54 -4.38 11.25 0.75
CA SER A 54 -4.43 11.96 2.03
C SER A 54 -3.91 13.39 1.83
N VAL A 55 -4.62 14.38 2.37
CA VAL A 55 -4.22 15.81 2.27
C VAL A 55 -2.94 16.08 3.07
N ALA A 56 -2.77 15.39 4.20
CA ALA A 56 -1.52 15.36 4.96
C ALA A 56 -1.03 13.92 5.03
N THR A 57 0.18 13.67 4.53
CA THR A 57 0.82 12.34 4.58
C THR A 57 1.76 12.32 5.77
N LYS A 58 1.77 11.21 6.51
CA LYS A 58 2.77 11.02 7.57
C LYS A 58 4.15 10.91 6.93
N GLU A 59 5.12 11.66 7.47
CA GLU A 59 6.50 11.56 7.02
C GLU A 59 7.19 10.36 7.69
N HIS A 60 7.93 9.59 6.90
CA HIS A 60 8.70 8.47 7.39
C HIS A 60 10.14 8.92 7.67
N VAL A 61 10.50 8.99 8.94
CA VAL A 61 11.84 9.34 9.41
C VAL A 61 12.47 8.17 10.17
N ASN A 62 13.80 8.05 10.09
CA ASN A 62 14.54 7.06 10.86
C ASN A 62 15.10 7.72 12.13
N VAL A 63 14.49 7.40 13.28
CA VAL A 63 14.82 7.98 14.59
C VAL A 63 15.11 6.84 15.57
N ARG A 64 16.12 7.04 16.42
CA ARG A 64 16.41 6.13 17.54
C ARG A 64 15.66 6.59 18.78
N PHE A 65 15.05 5.64 19.48
CA PHE A 65 14.37 5.84 20.75
C PHE A 65 15.02 4.94 21.80
N ASP A 66 14.94 5.35 23.06
CA ASP A 66 15.36 4.51 24.17
C ASP A 66 14.59 3.19 24.21
N ALA A 67 15.27 2.13 24.62
CA ALA A 67 14.75 0.77 24.56
C ALA A 67 13.52 0.58 25.47
N ASP A 68 13.54 1.20 26.65
CA ASP A 68 12.47 1.14 27.65
C ASP A 68 11.18 1.84 27.16
N VAL A 69 11.31 2.99 26.49
CA VAL A 69 10.20 3.70 25.85
C VAL A 69 9.57 2.82 24.78
N LEU A 70 10.38 2.23 23.90
CA LEU A 70 9.88 1.35 22.84
C LEU A 70 9.21 0.10 23.40
N GLU A 71 9.78 -0.51 24.44
CA GLU A 71 9.22 -1.71 25.06
C GLU A 71 7.82 -1.44 25.61
N ARG A 72 7.64 -0.34 26.35
CA ARG A 72 6.34 0.08 26.91
C ARG A 72 5.28 0.27 25.83
N PHE A 73 5.63 0.95 24.73
CA PHE A 73 4.68 1.12 23.63
C PHE A 73 4.40 -0.21 22.93
N ARG A 74 5.41 -1.03 22.63
CA ARG A 74 5.21 -2.33 21.97
C ARG A 74 4.34 -3.29 22.78
N ALA A 75 4.46 -3.27 24.10
CA ALA A 75 3.62 -4.05 25.02
C ALA A 75 2.13 -3.72 24.89
N SER A 76 1.77 -2.52 24.41
CA SER A 76 0.38 -2.16 24.12
C SER A 76 -0.24 -2.89 22.92
N GLY A 77 0.54 -3.68 22.18
CA GLY A 77 0.07 -4.52 21.07
C GLY A 77 -0.06 -3.78 19.73
N PRO A 78 -0.86 -4.32 18.78
CA PRO A 78 -1.03 -3.74 17.46
C PRO A 78 -1.43 -2.26 17.51
N GLY A 79 -0.86 -1.45 16.62
CA GLY A 79 -1.09 -0.01 16.58
C GLY A 79 -0.27 0.81 17.58
N TRP A 80 0.72 0.21 18.26
CA TRP A 80 1.58 0.93 19.22
C TRP A 80 2.26 2.17 18.63
N GLN A 81 2.69 2.14 17.36
CA GLN A 81 3.26 3.31 16.68
C GLN A 81 2.25 4.47 16.55
N THR A 82 0.98 4.14 16.33
CA THR A 82 -0.10 5.15 16.26
C THR A 82 -0.34 5.76 17.64
N ARG A 83 -0.32 4.96 18.71
CA ARG A 83 -0.40 5.45 20.09
C ARG A 83 0.80 6.29 20.48
N MET A 84 2.01 5.90 20.08
CA MET A 84 3.23 6.67 20.30
C MET A 84 3.16 8.05 19.62
N ASN A 85 2.72 8.09 18.36
CA ASN A 85 2.50 9.36 17.66
C ASN A 85 1.43 10.22 18.34
N ALA A 86 0.34 9.62 18.82
CA ALA A 86 -0.70 10.35 19.54
C ALA A 86 -0.17 10.94 20.86
N ALA A 87 0.67 10.21 21.59
CA ALA A 87 1.31 10.69 22.82
C ALA A 87 2.25 11.87 22.54
N LEU A 88 3.08 11.80 21.49
CA LEU A 88 3.94 12.91 21.08
C LEU A 88 3.13 14.15 20.67
N ALA A 89 2.05 13.95 19.89
CA ALA A 89 1.16 15.05 19.50
C ALA A 89 0.42 15.67 20.70
N ASP A 90 0.09 14.87 21.71
CA ASP A 90 -0.55 15.37 22.93
C ASP A 90 0.42 16.15 23.82
N TRP A 91 1.65 15.65 23.97
CA TRP A 91 2.71 16.33 24.70
C TRP A 91 2.98 17.74 24.14
N LEU A 92 3.03 17.86 22.80
CA LEU A 92 3.21 19.15 22.09
C LEU A 92 2.08 20.17 22.29
N LYS A 93 0.92 19.79 22.83
CA LYS A 93 -0.15 20.75 23.17
C LYS A 93 0.17 21.56 24.42
N THR A 94 1.03 21.02 25.28
CA THR A 94 1.29 21.53 26.63
C THR A 94 2.75 21.86 26.88
N HIS A 95 3.65 21.39 26.01
CA HIS A 95 5.09 21.57 26.14
C HIS A 95 5.70 21.96 24.79
N THR A 96 6.84 22.64 24.83
CA THR A 96 7.63 22.94 23.64
C THR A 96 8.94 22.13 23.63
N PRO A 97 9.40 21.60 22.48
CA PRO A 97 10.66 20.87 22.40
C PRO A 97 11.88 21.66 22.89
N ASP A 98 11.85 23.00 22.81
CA ASP A 98 12.93 23.89 23.27
C ASP A 98 13.16 23.84 24.78
N GLU A 99 12.17 23.34 25.55
CA GLU A 99 12.29 23.14 27.00
C GLU A 99 13.14 21.91 27.35
N LEU A 100 13.31 20.97 26.42
CA LEU A 100 14.06 19.74 26.63
C LEU A 100 15.56 19.99 26.36
N LYS A 101 16.40 19.58 27.30
CA LYS A 101 17.86 19.56 27.08
C LYS A 101 18.23 18.34 26.23
N ALA A 102 18.99 18.59 25.17
CA ALA A 102 19.58 17.56 24.32
C ALA A 102 20.73 16.82 25.01
#